data_AF-N8RQP2-F1
#
_entry.id   AF-N8RQP2-F1
#
_cell.length_a   1.000
_cell.length_b   1.000
_cell.length_c   1.000
_cell.angle_alpha   90.00
_cell.angle_beta   90.00
_cell.angle_gamma   90.00
#
_symmetry.space_group_name_H-M   'P 1'
#
loop_
_entity.id
_entity.type
_entity.pdbx_description
1 polymer ?
#
loop_
_entity_poly.entity_id
_entity_poly.type
_entity_poly.pdbx_seq_one_letter_code
_entity_poly.pdbx_strand_id
1 'polypeptide(L)' 'MALVCNQLDSTTNQCLEWVEMPTVLPKLTLVEGNTIGFACLMVFATVFVIKKCIKALH' A
#
# COMPACT_ATOMS: atom_id res chain seq x y z
N MET A 1 -6.80 -18.53 0.29
CA MET A 1 -6.11 -17.96 -0.89
C MET A 1 -7.19 -17.76 -1.94
N ALA A 2 -7.32 -16.57 -2.53
CA ALA A 2 -8.37 -16.31 -3.52
C ALA A 2 -7.93 -16.86 -4.88
N LEU A 3 -8.70 -17.78 -5.46
CA LEU A 3 -8.46 -18.32 -6.79
C LEU A 3 -9.27 -17.49 -7.78
N VAL A 4 -8.63 -16.97 -8.82
CA VAL A 4 -9.29 -16.22 -9.89
C VAL A 4 -9.27 -17.07 -11.15
N CYS A 5 -10.39 -17.08 -11.87
CA CYS A 5 -10.47 -17.78 -13.14
C CYS A 5 -9.73 -17.00 -14.22
N ASN A 6 -8.67 -17.57 -14.81
CA ASN A 6 -7.89 -16.95 -15.88
C ASN A 6 -8.47 -17.25 -17.26
N GLN A 7 -9.07 -18.43 -17.43
CA GLN A 7 -9.67 -18.88 -18.68
C GLN A 7 -11.04 -19.50 -18.41
N LEU A 8 -12.10 -18.79 -18.80
CA LEU A 8 -13.48 -19.25 -18.67
C LEU A 8 -13.95 -19.81 -20.00
N ASP A 9 -14.39 -21.06 -20.00
CA ASP A 9 -15.04 -21.66 -21.16
C ASP A 9 -16.44 -21.04 -21.33
N SER A 10 -16.64 -20.29 -22.42
CA SER A 10 -17.87 -19.52 -22.65
C SER A 10 -19.11 -20.37 -22.95
N THR A 11 -18.94 -21.68 -23.22
CA THR A 11 -20.04 -22.57 -23.60
C THR A 11 -20.49 -23.41 -22.42
N THR A 12 -19.57 -23.82 -21.56
CA THR A 12 -19.84 -24.66 -20.39
C THR A 12 -19.83 -23.89 -19.07
N ASN A 13 -19.42 -22.62 -19.07
CA ASN A 13 -19.19 -21.78 -17.88
C ASN A 13 -18.23 -22.41 -16.85
N GLN A 14 -17.38 -23.34 -17.30
CA GLN A 14 -16.37 -23.95 -16.47
C GLN A 14 -15.07 -23.16 -16.59
N CYS A 15 -14.40 -22.98 -15.45
CA CYS A 15 -13.08 -22.38 -15.46
C CYS A 15 -12.04 -23.45 -15.77
N LEU A 16 -11.32 -23.26 -16.88
CA LEU A 16 -10.29 -24.17 -17.37
C LEU A 16 -8.96 -23.99 -16.63
N GLU A 17 -8.71 -22.78 -16.12
CA GLU A 17 -7.47 -22.45 -15.42
C GLU A 17 -7.75 -21.55 -14.23
N TRP A 18 -7.58 -22.10 -13.03
CA TRP A 18 -7.64 -21.37 -11.77
C TRP A 18 -6.24 -20.93 -11.39
N VAL A 19 -6.03 -19.61 -11.30
CA VAL A 19 -4.75 -19.04 -10.89
C VAL A 19 -4.90 -18.48 -9.49
N GLU A 20 -3.90 -18.75 -8.64
CA GLU A 20 -3.84 -18.12 -7.32
C GLU A 20 -3.63 -16.62 -7.50
N MET A 21 -4.56 -15.83 -6.97
CA MET A 21 -4.39 -14.38 -6.91
C MET A 21 -3.14 -14.10 -6.08
N PRO A 22 -2.15 -13.37 -6.61
CA PRO A 22 -0.94 -13.06 -5.84
C PRO A 22 -1.36 -12.25 -4.61
N THR A 23 -1.33 -12.91 -3.46
CA THR A 23 -1.60 -12.32 -2.13
C THR A 23 -0.46 -11.39 -1.69
N VAL A 24 0.60 -11.32 -2.47
CA VAL A 24 1.74 -10.45 -2.27
C VAL A 24 1.42 -9.08 -2.86
N LEU A 25 1.04 -8.15 -1.98
CA LEU A 25 1.29 -6.72 -2.21
C LEU A 25 2.69 -6.59 -2.83
N PRO A 26 2.85 -5.83 -3.93
CA PRO A 26 4.16 -5.67 -4.57
C PRO A 26 5.16 -5.24 -3.51
N LYS A 27 6.31 -5.92 -3.46
CA LYS A 27 7.37 -5.58 -2.51
C LYS A 27 7.76 -4.13 -2.76
N LEU A 28 7.62 -3.27 -1.75
CA LEU A 28 8.10 -1.90 -1.82
C LEU A 28 9.59 -1.93 -2.14
N THR A 29 9.98 -1.18 -3.17
CA THR A 29 11.38 -0.90 -3.42
C THR A 29 11.96 -0.07 -2.29
N LEU A 30 13.28 -0.13 -2.10
CA LEU A 30 13.97 0.69 -1.08
C LEU A 30 13.67 2.19 -1.25
N VAL A 31 13.53 2.64 -2.50
CA VAL A 31 13.22 4.03 -2.83
C VAL A 31 11.81 4.42 -2.39
N GLU A 32 10.82 3.56 -2.66
CA GLU A 32 9.43 3.79 -2.22
C GLU A 32 9.32 3.77 -0.70
N GLY A 33 9.98 2.83 -0.04
CA GLY A 33 10.04 2.76 1.42
C GLY A 33 10.64 4.02 2.05
N ASN A 34 11.76 4.51 1.50
CA ASN A 34 12.39 5.74 1.97
C ASN A 34 11.50 6.97 1.73
N THR A 35 10.82 7.05 0.59
CA THR A 35 9.95 8.17 0.25
C THR A 35 8.77 8.25 1.23
N ILE A 36 8.14 7.11 1.54
CA ILE A 36 7.04 7.04 2.52
C ILE A 36 7.55 7.38 3.92
N GLY A 37 8.69 6.82 4.33
CA GLY A 37 9.30 7.11 5.63
C GLY A 37 9.62 8.60 5.79
N PHE A 38 10.17 9.24 4.76
CA PHE A 38 10.49 10.66 4.77
C PHE A 38 9.24 11.54 4.82
N ALA A 39 8.19 11.19 4.07
CA ALA A 39 6.91 11.88 4.14
C ALA A 39 6.30 11.83 5.56
N CYS A 40 6.32 10.66 6.20
CA CYS A 40 5.85 10.53 7.59
C CYS A 40 6.68 11.39 8.56
N LEU A 41 8.00 11.38 8.44
CA LEU A 41 8.89 12.18 9.29
C LEU A 41 8.61 13.69 9.16
N MET A 42 8.38 14.20 7.95
CA MET A 42 8.02 15.61 7.75
C MET A 42 6.73 16.00 8.46
N VAL A 43 5.70 15.15 8.40
CA VAL A 43 4.42 15.42 9.06
C VAL A 43 4.60 15.47 10.59
N PHE A 44 5.32 14.51 11.16
CA PHE A 44 5.60 14.54 12.60
C PHE A 44 6.43 15.75 13.01
N ALA A 45 7.45 16.11 12.22
CA ALA A 45 8.28 17.27 12.48
C ALA A 45 7.49 18.58 12.46
N THR A 46 6.65 18.79 11.44
CA THR A 46 5.82 19.99 11.31
C THR A 46 4.83 20.13 12.46
N VAL A 47 4.12 19.05 12.83
CA VAL A 47 3.19 19.05 13.97
C VAL A 47 3.92 19.37 15.28
N PHE A 48 5.10 18.79 15.49
CA PHE A 48 5.90 19.05 16.68
C PHE A 48 6.35 20.51 16.77
N VAL A 49 6.87 21.07 15.68
CA VAL A 49 7.30 22.47 15.62
C VAL A 49 6.12 23.41 15.89
N ILE A 50 4.98 23.20 15.24
CA ILE A 50 3.76 24.00 15.46
C ILE A 50 3.36 23.98 16.94
N LYS A 51 3.34 22.80 17.58
CA LYS A 51 3.02 22.69 19.02
C LYS A 51 4.02 23.44 19.90
N LYS A 52 5.31 23.41 19.57
CA LYS A 52 6.33 24.16 20.31
C LYS A 52 6.19 25.67 20.13
N CYS A 53 5.90 26.13 18.91
CA CYS A 53 5.64 27.54 18.62
C CYS A 53 4.43 28.06 19.40
N ILE A 54 3.32 27.30 19.42
CA ILE A 54 2.12 27.68 20.20
C ILE A 54 2.46 27.77 21.69
N LYS A 55 3.21 26.80 22.23
CA LYS A 55 3.61 26.82 23.65
C LYS A 55 4.55 27.98 23.99
N ALA A 56 5.38 28.43 23.05
CA ALA A 56 6.29 29.56 23.28
C ALA A 56 5.58 30.92 23.20
N LEU A 57 4.40 30.98 22.57
CA LEU A 57 3.63 32.21 22.40
C LEU A 57 2.70 32.52 23.59
N HIS A 58 2.49 31.55 24.50
CA HIS A 58 1.61 31.67 25.67
C HIS A 58 2.46 31.69 26.95
#